data_AF-A0A151SSH7-F1
#
_entry.id   AF-A0A151SSH7-F1
#
_cell.length_a   1.000
_cell.length_b   1.000
_cell.length_c   1.000
_cell.angle_alpha   90.00
_cell.angle_beta   90.00
_cell.angle_gamma   90.00
#
_symmetry.space_group_name_H-M   'P 1'
#
loop_
_entity.id
_entity.type
_entity.pdbx_description
1 polymer ?
#
loop_
_entity_poly.entity_id
_entity_poly.type
_entity_poly.pdbx_seq_one_letter_code
_entity_poly.pdbx_strand_id
1 'polypeptide(L)' 'MKLVNRCFMMKNCWSKLWVQVLRDKYKCGNDPIPVIKKKSISSNIWKGICDAWSSVQPFIAWNVGDGKQVQIWMDRWLPS' A
#
# COMPACT_ATOMS: atom_id res chain seq x y z
N MET A 1 15.19 -3.80 17.09
CA MET A 1 14.39 -4.93 16.57
C MET A 1 13.00 -4.52 16.03
N LYS A 2 12.19 -3.72 16.76
CA LYS A 2 10.83 -3.30 16.31
C LYS A 2 10.80 -2.50 14.99
N LEU A 3 11.82 -1.66 14.72
CA LEU A 3 11.89 -0.83 13.51
C LEU A 3 12.14 -1.67 12.24
N VAL A 4 13.08 -2.63 12.31
CA VAL A 4 13.41 -3.54 11.20
C VAL A 4 12.20 -4.41 10.85
N ASN A 5 11.48 -4.88 11.87
CA ASN A 5 10.25 -5.64 11.67
C ASN A 5 9.19 -4.80 10.94
N ARG A 6 9.03 -3.51 11.28
CA ARG A 6 8.14 -2.60 10.55
C ARG A 6 8.57 -2.45 9.09
N CYS A 7 9.83 -2.16 8.79
CA CYS A 7 10.31 -2.02 7.41
C CYS A 7 10.11 -3.28 6.55
N PHE A 8 10.27 -4.47 7.14
CA PHE A 8 9.98 -5.72 6.44
C PHE A 8 8.47 -5.89 6.17
N MET A 9 7.63 -5.51 7.13
CA MET A 9 6.17 -5.48 6.95
C MET A 9 5.71 -4.42 5.93
N MET A 10 6.49 -3.36 5.69
CA MET A 10 6.25 -2.36 4.66
C MET A 10 6.44 -2.92 3.25
N LYS A 11 7.57 -3.62 2.99
CA LYS A 11 7.82 -4.32 1.71
C LYS A 11 6.72 -5.32 1.38
N ASN A 12 6.09 -5.82 2.44
CA ASN A 12 5.05 -6.81 2.39
C ASN A 12 3.71 -6.25 1.83
N CYS A 13 3.52 -4.94 1.76
CA CYS A 13 2.28 -4.38 1.24
C CYS A 13 2.25 -4.26 -0.30
N TRP A 14 3.38 -4.49 -0.98
CA TRP A 14 3.57 -4.11 -2.39
C TRP A 14 3.69 -5.35 -3.30
N SER A 15 2.75 -5.42 -4.26
CA SER A 15 2.65 -6.29 -5.45
C SER A 15 3.50 -7.57 -5.50
N LYS A 16 3.03 -8.62 -4.81
CA LYS A 16 3.46 -10.03 -4.99
C LYS A 16 2.24 -10.94 -4.88
N LEU A 17 2.34 -12.19 -5.35
CA LEU A 17 1.23 -13.17 -5.31
C LEU A 17 0.59 -13.31 -3.92
N TRP A 18 1.40 -13.37 -2.88
CA TRP A 18 0.91 -13.49 -1.51
C TRP A 18 0.21 -12.21 -0.99
N VAL A 19 0.47 -11.04 -1.60
CA VAL A 19 -0.29 -9.79 -1.35
C VAL A 19 -1.70 -9.90 -1.92
N GLN A 20 -1.87 -10.52 -3.08
CA GLN A 20 -3.20 -10.78 -3.66
C GLN A 20 -4.00 -11.71 -2.75
N VAL A 21 -3.39 -12.80 -2.27
CA VAL A 21 -4.01 -13.72 -1.30
C VAL A 21 -4.44 -12.99 -0.02
N LEU A 22 -3.61 -12.08 0.50
CA LEU A 22 -3.99 -11.29 1.67
C LEU A 22 -5.12 -10.29 1.37
N ARG A 23 -5.09 -9.65 0.20
CA ARG A 23 -6.13 -8.71 -0.22
C ARG A 23 -7.48 -9.41 -0.35
N ASP A 24 -7.52 -10.60 -0.92
CA ASP A 24 -8.75 -11.41 -1.03
C ASP A 24 -9.23 -11.86 0.34
N LYS A 25 -8.33 -12.39 1.18
CA LYS A 25 -8.65 -12.86 2.53
C LYS A 25 -9.23 -11.76 3.42
N TYR A 26 -8.64 -10.57 3.37
CA TYR A 26 -9.04 -9.45 4.24
C TYR A 26 -9.98 -8.44 3.57
N LYS A 27 -10.29 -8.63 2.29
CA LYS A 27 -11.16 -7.76 1.47
C LYS A 27 -10.65 -6.31 1.40
N CYS A 28 -9.40 -6.12 1.00
CA CYS A 28 -8.72 -4.82 0.98
C CYS A 28 -8.83 -4.03 -0.34
N GLY A 29 -9.70 -4.47 -1.24
CA GLY A 29 -9.88 -3.85 -2.55
C GLY A 29 -8.71 -4.10 -3.50
N ASN A 30 -8.89 -3.65 -4.74
CA ASN A 30 -7.88 -3.71 -5.80
C ASN A 30 -7.20 -2.35 -6.05
N ASP A 31 -7.53 -1.34 -5.25
CA ASP A 31 -6.94 -0.01 -5.36
C ASP A 31 -5.41 -0.06 -5.17
N PRO A 32 -4.66 0.84 -5.83
CA PRO A 32 -3.21 0.96 -5.65
C PRO A 32 -2.81 1.16 -4.19
N ILE A 33 -3.64 1.90 -3.44
CA ILE A 33 -3.50 2.11 -2.00
C ILE A 33 -4.59 1.27 -1.30
N PRO A 34 -4.25 0.11 -0.71
CA PRO A 34 -5.24 -0.75 -0.08
C PRO A 34 -5.79 -0.13 1.20
N VAL A 35 -7.08 -0.33 1.45
CA VAL A 35 -7.70 0.06 2.73
C VAL A 35 -7.48 -1.05 3.74
N ILE A 36 -6.49 -0.87 4.63
CA ILE A 36 -6.15 -1.83 5.67
C ILE A 36 -6.95 -1.55 6.94
N LYS A 37 -7.82 -2.49 7.33
CA LYS A 37 -8.62 -2.42 8.57
C LYS A 37 -8.24 -3.54 9.52
N LYS A 38 -8.17 -3.22 10.82
CA LYS A 38 -8.03 -4.23 11.89
C LYS A 38 -9.31 -5.06 11.95
N LYS A 39 -9.18 -6.39 11.93
CA LYS A 39 -10.29 -7.34 12.16
C LYS A 39 -10.06 -8.06 13.48
N SER A 40 -11.14 -8.42 14.17
CA SER A 40 -11.09 -9.12 15.47
C SER A 40 -10.40 -10.48 15.37
N ILE A 41 -10.69 -11.23 14.30
CA ILE A 41 -10.04 -12.51 13.98
C ILE A 41 -9.08 -12.27 12.82
N SER A 42 -7.79 -12.17 13.12
CA SER A 42 -6.76 -11.99 12.10
C SER A 42 -5.47 -12.69 12.47
N SER A 43 -4.72 -13.12 11.45
CA SER A 43 -3.39 -13.71 11.63
C SER A 43 -2.42 -12.71 12.27
N ASN A 44 -1.41 -13.22 12.96
CA ASN A 44 -0.36 -12.38 13.56
C ASN A 44 0.35 -11.51 12.52
N ILE A 45 0.52 -12.04 11.30
CA ILE A 45 1.06 -11.30 10.16
C ILE A 45 0.16 -10.11 9.82
N TRP A 46 -1.16 -10.30 9.74
CA TRP A 46 -2.10 -9.21 9.44
C TRP A 46 -2.12 -8.13 10.52
N LYS A 47 -2.01 -8.53 11.79
CA LYS A 47 -1.91 -7.58 12.92
C LYS A 47 -0.66 -6.71 12.77
N GLY A 48 0.49 -7.34 12.48
CA GLY A 48 1.73 -6.61 12.23
C GLY A 48 1.66 -5.67 11.03
N ILE A 49 0.97 -6.08 9.95
CA ILE A 49 0.74 -5.22 8.78
C ILE A 49 -0.14 -4.02 9.17
N CYS A 50 -1.25 -4.24 9.86
CA CYS A 50 -2.14 -3.17 10.32
C CYS A 50 -1.42 -2.18 11.24
N ASP A 51 -0.55 -2.67 12.13
CA ASP A 51 0.21 -1.83 13.04
C ASP A 51 1.31 -1.04 12.33
N ALA A 52 1.93 -1.60 11.28
CA ALA A 52 2.87 -0.87 10.45
C ALA A 52 2.18 0.15 9.53
N TRP A 53 0.99 -0.18 9.02
CA TRP A 53 0.27 0.61 8.00
C TRP A 53 0.07 2.07 8.38
N SER A 54 -0.27 2.35 9.65
CA SER A 54 -0.43 3.72 10.16
C SER A 54 0.84 4.56 10.03
N SER A 55 2.01 3.93 10.05
CA SER A 55 3.31 4.59 9.86
C SER A 55 3.68 4.72 8.38
N VAL A 56 3.08 3.94 7.48
CA VAL A 56 3.38 3.93 6.04
C VAL A 56 2.50 4.93 5.30
N GLN A 57 1.20 4.94 5.61
CA GLN A 57 0.19 5.70 4.91
C GLN A 57 0.57 7.17 4.66
N PRO A 58 1.18 7.91 5.63
CA PRO A 58 1.59 9.30 5.40
C PRO A 58 2.69 9.50 4.35
N PHE A 59 3.48 8.47 4.06
CA PHE A 59 4.62 8.53 3.14
C PHE A 59 4.31 7.90 1.77
N ILE A 60 3.07 7.47 1.54
CA ILE A 60 2.65 6.97 0.23
C ILE A 60 2.41 8.17 -0.68
N ALA A 61 3.19 8.25 -1.76
CA ALA A 61 3.03 9.25 -2.80
C ALA A 61 2.77 8.58 -4.15
N TRP A 62 2.00 9.24 -5.01
CA TRP A 62 1.85 8.85 -6.40
C TRP A 62 3.04 9.40 -7.21
N ASN A 63 3.75 8.50 -7.90
CA ASN A 63 4.70 8.92 -8.93
C ASN A 63 3.92 9.12 -10.22
N VAL A 64 3.88 10.36 -10.71
CA VAL A 64 3.18 10.71 -11.95
C VAL A 64 3.92 10.18 -13.17
N GLY A 65 5.24 10.02 -13.09
CA GLY A 65 6.06 9.46 -14.17
C GLY A 65 7.55 9.59 -13.84
N ASP A 66 8.39 9.28 -14.83
CA ASP A 66 9.86 9.34 -14.74
C ASP A 66 10.42 10.75 -15.05
N GLY A 67 9.56 11.74 -15.21
CA GLY A 67 9.91 13.12 -15.57
C GLY A 67 10.33 13.32 -17.03
N LYS A 68 10.40 12.26 -17.85
CA LYS A 68 10.78 12.36 -19.27
C LYS A 68 9.58 12.54 -20.20
N GLN A 69 8.45 11.96 -19.84
CA GLN A 69 7.23 11.97 -20.66
C GLN A 69 6.12 12.85 -20.09
N VAL A 70 6.12 13.10 -18.77
CA VAL A 70 5.10 13.91 -18.11
C VAL A 70 5.44 15.40 -18.23
N GLN A 71 4.56 16.14 -18.87
CA GLN A 71 4.60 17.59 -18.94
C GLN A 71 3.60 18.15 -17.93
N ILE A 72 4.06 18.37 -16.69
CA ILE A 72 3.18 18.71 -15.55
C ILE A 72 2.19 19.84 -15.86
N TRP A 73 2.62 20.84 -16.63
CA TRP A 73 1.78 22.00 -16.96
C TRP A 73 0.96 21.85 -18.24
N MET A 74 1.33 20.94 -19.14
CA MET A 74 0.71 20.81 -20.47
C MET A 74 -0.22 19.59 -20.59
N ASP A 75 -0.03 18.59 -19.73
CA ASP A 75 -0.87 17.40 -19.74
C ASP A 75 -2.29 17.72 -19.25
N ARG A 76 -3.30 17.12 -19.91
CA ARG A 76 -4.69 17.21 -19.42
C ARG A 76 -4.86 16.28 -18.23
N TRP A 77 -4.97 16.88 -17.06
CA TRP A 77 -5.21 16.17 -15.80
C TRP A 77 -6.64 15.70 -15.61
N LEU A 78 -7.59 16.33 -16.31
CA LEU A 78 -9.01 16.04 -16.20
C LEU A 78 -9.51 15.35 -17.48
N PRO A 79 -10.35 14.31 -17.36
CA PRO A 79 -10.97 13.68 -18.52
C PRO A 79 -11.88 14.69 -19.26
N SER A 80 -11.99 14.49 -20.58
CA SER A 80 -12.85 15.30 -21.46
C SER A 80 -14.32 14.91 -21.30
#